data_AF-A0A376U1Y3-F1
#
_entry.id   AF-A0A376U1Y3-F1
#
_cell.length_a   1.000
_cell.length_b   1.000
_cell.length_c   1.000
_cell.angle_alpha   90.00
_cell.angle_beta   90.00
_cell.angle_gamma   90.00
#
_symmetry.space_group_name_H-M   'P 1'
#
loop_
_entity.id
_entity.type
_entity.pdbx_description
1 polymer ?
#
loop_
_entity_poly.entity_id
_entity_poly.type
_entity_poly.pdbx_seq_one_letter_code
_entity_poly.pdbx_strand_id
1 'polypeptide(L)'
;MGMPMLGGPISTAGNVLFIAATADNYLRAYNMSNGEKLWQGRLPAGGQATPMTYEVNGKQYVVISAGGHGSFGTKMGDYIVAYALPDDVK
;
A
#
# COMPACT_ATOMS: atom_id res chain seq x y z
N MET A 1 0.02 23.19 -4.65
CA MET A 1 1.07 22.81 -3.70
C MET A 1 1.09 21.30 -3.61
N GLY A 2 2.24 20.65 -3.77
CA GLY A 2 2.35 19.19 -3.64
C GLY A 2 2.14 18.74 -2.19
N MET A 3 1.62 17.53 -1.98
CA MET A 3 1.54 16.93 -0.65
C MET A 3 2.92 16.35 -0.31
N PRO A 4 3.52 16.68 0.84
CA PRO A 4 4.70 15.94 1.31
C PRO A 4 4.33 14.45 1.44
N MET A 5 5.17 13.56 0.94
CA MET A 5 4.96 12.12 1.04
C MET A 5 5.70 11.57 2.26
N LEU A 6 4.98 10.90 3.16
CA LEU A 6 5.58 10.08 4.22
C LEU A 6 5.38 8.60 3.86
N GLY A 7 6.46 7.83 3.97
CA GLY A 7 6.51 6.44 3.51
C GLY A 7 6.99 6.33 2.07
N GLY A 8 7.82 5.32 1.81
CA GLY A 8 8.34 5.02 0.48
C GLY A 8 7.45 4.04 -0.28
N PRO A 9 7.62 3.93 -1.61
CA PRO A 9 7.09 2.81 -2.35
C PRO A 9 7.95 1.54 -2.12
N ILE A 10 7.39 0.38 -2.46
CA ILE A 10 8.16 -0.85 -2.71
C ILE A 10 7.90 -1.34 -4.13
N SER A 11 8.90 -1.97 -4.74
CA SER A 11 8.79 -2.66 -6.03
C SER A 11 8.91 -4.16 -5.85
N THR A 12 8.35 -4.91 -6.80
CA THR A 12 8.42 -6.37 -6.85
C THR A 12 9.01 -6.82 -8.19
N ALA A 13 9.56 -8.03 -8.24
CA ALA A 13 10.03 -8.64 -9.50
C ALA A 13 8.90 -8.85 -10.52
N GLY A 14 7.63 -8.83 -10.08
CA GLY A 14 6.44 -8.92 -10.94
C GLY A 14 6.08 -7.62 -11.68
N ASN A 15 6.99 -6.62 -11.72
CA ASN A 15 6.77 -5.32 -12.39
C ASN A 15 5.65 -4.46 -11.77
N VAL A 16 5.40 -4.64 -10.47
CA VAL A 16 4.39 -3.88 -9.71
C VAL A 16 5.04 -3.04 -8.60
N LEU A 17 4.67 -1.77 -8.55
CA LEU A 17 5.00 -0.81 -7.50
C LEU A 17 3.82 -0.65 -6.54
N PHE A 18 4.05 -0.76 -5.23
CA PHE A 18 3.05 -0.47 -4.20
C PHE A 18 3.39 0.82 -3.46
N ILE A 19 2.41 1.72 -3.29
CA ILE A 19 2.59 2.99 -2.57
C ILE A 19 1.27 3.44 -1.92
N ALA A 20 1.37 3.99 -0.69
CA ALA A 20 0.24 4.53 0.04
C ALA A 20 0.40 5.99 0.51
N ALA A 21 1.59 6.58 0.30
CA ALA A 21 2.09 7.87 0.80
C ALA A 21 1.31 9.11 0.29
N THR A 22 0.00 9.08 0.47
CA THR A 22 -1.00 10.05 0.01
C THR A 22 -2.00 10.32 1.14
N ALA A 23 -2.70 11.46 1.10
CA ALA A 23 -3.60 11.88 2.18
C ALA A 23 -5.02 11.29 2.10
N ASP A 24 -5.29 10.39 1.15
CA ASP A 24 -6.63 9.90 0.84
C ASP A 24 -6.92 8.47 1.32
N ASN A 25 -6.01 7.90 2.12
CA ASN A 25 -6.12 6.59 2.75
C ASN A 25 -6.28 5.45 1.74
N TYR A 26 -5.41 5.38 0.73
CA TYR A 26 -5.34 4.24 -0.19
C TYR A 26 -3.95 3.65 -0.24
N LEU A 27 -3.87 2.32 -0.32
CA LEU A 27 -2.73 1.62 -0.89
C LEU A 27 -3.01 1.41 -2.38
N ARG A 28 -2.03 1.69 -3.23
CA ARG A 28 -2.16 1.60 -4.69
C ARG A 28 -1.07 0.72 -5.27
N ALA A 29 -1.42 0.02 -6.34
CA ALA A 29 -0.51 -0.75 -7.16
C ALA A 29 -0.42 -0.14 -8.56
N TYR A 30 0.79 0.03 -9.07
CA TYR A 30 1.06 0.56 -10.41
C TYR A 30 1.97 -0.38 -11.19
N ASN A 31 1.77 -0.46 -12.49
CA ASN A 31 2.72 -1.06 -13.41
C ASN A 31 3.96 -0.16 -13.51
N MET A 32 5.14 -0.70 -13.23
CA MET A 32 6.37 0.08 -13.15
C MET A 32 6.87 0.60 -14.50
N SER A 33 6.49 -0.05 -15.60
CA SER A 33 6.98 0.31 -16.94
C SER A 33 6.23 1.50 -17.55
N ASN A 34 4.93 1.61 -17.26
CA ASN A 34 4.06 2.62 -17.91
C ASN A 34 3.32 3.53 -16.91
N GLY A 35 3.42 3.28 -15.61
CA GLY A 35 2.74 4.07 -14.56
C GLY A 35 1.23 3.83 -14.48
N GLU A 36 0.68 2.82 -15.17
CA GLU A 36 -0.74 2.48 -15.12
C GLU A 36 -1.14 1.99 -13.72
N LYS A 37 -2.24 2.51 -13.18
CA LYS A 37 -2.78 2.04 -11.90
C LYS A 37 -3.51 0.71 -12.09
N LEU A 38 -2.94 -0.36 -11.57
CA LEU A 38 -3.48 -1.71 -11.67
C LEU A 38 -4.58 -1.96 -10.62
N TRP A 39 -4.39 -1.44 -9.42
CA TRP A 39 -5.29 -1.69 -8.30
C TRP A 39 -5.19 -0.61 -7.22
N GLN A 40 -6.24 -0.46 -6.41
CA GLN A 40 -6.19 0.30 -5.17
C GLN A 40 -7.12 -0.31 -4.11
N GLY A 41 -6.71 -0.24 -2.85
CA GLY A 41 -7.50 -0.65 -1.69
C GLY A 41 -7.63 0.49 -0.70
N ARG A 42 -8.86 0.75 -0.22
CA ARG A 42 -9.09 1.75 0.82
C ARG A 42 -8.55 1.26 2.14
N LEU A 43 -7.80 2.10 2.83
CA LEU A 43 -7.29 1.87 4.18
C LEU A 43 -8.25 2.48 5.21
N PRO A 44 -8.37 1.86 6.40
CA PRO A 44 -9.23 2.36 7.48
C PRO A 44 -8.70 3.66 8.13
N ALA A 45 -7.42 3.98 7.94
CA ALA A 45 -6.69 5.13 8.46
C ALA A 45 -5.56 5.55 7.49
N GLY A 46 -4.76 6.57 7.83
CA GLY A 46 -3.70 7.08 6.96
C GLY A 46 -2.55 6.09 6.73
N GLY A 47 -2.22 5.83 5.46
CA GLY A 47 -1.16 4.91 5.04
C GLY A 47 0.21 5.56 4.84
N GLN A 48 0.70 6.30 5.84
CA GLN A 48 1.99 7.02 5.76
C GLN A 48 3.23 6.14 6.00
N ALA A 49 3.04 4.83 6.19
CA ALA A 49 4.13 3.87 6.32
C ALA A 49 4.58 3.36 4.94
N THR A 50 5.85 2.96 4.84
CA THR A 50 6.33 2.17 3.71
C THR A 50 5.68 0.79 3.75
N PRO A 51 4.97 0.33 2.70
CA PRO A 51 4.48 -1.04 2.63
C PRO A 51 5.64 -2.05 2.68
N MET A 52 5.35 -3.29 3.02
CA MET A 52 6.30 -4.41 2.87
C MET A 52 5.64 -5.59 2.19
N THR A 53 6.44 -6.55 1.73
CA THR A 53 5.93 -7.83 1.21
C THR A 53 6.74 -8.99 1.76
N TYR A 54 6.09 -10.13 1.94
CA TYR A 54 6.70 -11.40 2.30
C TYR A 54 5.90 -12.55 1.69
N GLU A 55 6.48 -13.75 1.73
CA GLU A 55 5.82 -14.98 1.31
C GLU A 55 5.73 -15.95 2.48
N VAL A 56 4.61 -16.67 2.58
CA VAL A 56 4.46 -17.84 3.45
C VAL A 56 3.60 -18.88 2.74
N ASN A 57 4.01 -20.15 2.80
CA ASN A 57 3.31 -21.27 2.17
C ASN A 57 2.99 -21.05 0.68
N GLY A 58 3.91 -20.45 -0.08
CA GLY A 58 3.74 -20.17 -1.50
C GLY A 58 2.77 -19.02 -1.82
N LYS A 59 2.29 -18.29 -0.81
CA LYS A 59 1.40 -17.14 -1.00
C LYS A 59 2.12 -15.84 -0.61
N GLN A 60 2.17 -14.90 -1.55
CA GLN A 60 2.74 -13.58 -1.32
C GLN A 60 1.70 -12.64 -0.70
N TYR A 61 2.14 -11.87 0.29
CA TYR A 61 1.35 -10.86 0.98
C TYR A 61 1.99 -9.48 0.82
N VAL A 62 1.16 -8.46 0.63
CA VAL A 62 1.55 -7.05 0.73
C VAL A 62 0.89 -6.47 1.98
N VAL A 63 1.69 -5.88 2.86
CA VAL A 63 1.25 -5.43 4.18
C VAL A 63 1.62 -3.97 4.41
N ILE A 64 0.73 -3.24 5.09
CA ILE A 64 0.97 -1.87 5.50
C ILE A 64 0.40 -1.60 6.89
N SER A 65 1.12 -0.80 7.68
CA SER A 65 0.58 -0.16 8.87
C SER A 65 -0.18 1.12 8.49
N ALA A 66 -1.47 1.15 8.80
CA ALA A 66 -2.35 2.29 8.61
C ALA A 66 -2.61 2.96 9.97
N GLY A 67 -1.69 3.85 10.37
CA GLY A 67 -1.73 4.57 11.65
C GLY A 67 -2.18 6.03 11.55
N GLY A 68 -2.06 6.65 10.37
CA GLY A 68 -2.18 8.10 10.23
C GLY A 68 -0.97 8.88 10.74
N HIS A 69 -0.99 10.19 10.53
CA HIS A 69 0.05 11.12 10.96
C HIS A 69 -0.54 12.50 11.27
N GLY A 70 -0.35 12.99 12.50
CA GLY A 70 -1.01 14.17 13.05
C GLY A 70 -0.79 15.44 12.25
N SER A 71 0.46 15.74 11.91
CA SER A 71 0.83 16.93 11.14
C SER A 71 0.26 16.95 9.73
N PHE A 72 -0.25 15.82 9.23
CA PHE A 72 -0.77 15.65 7.87
C PHE A 72 -2.30 15.63 7.86
N GLY A 73 -2.95 15.75 9.02
CA GLY A 73 -4.42 15.75 9.13
C GLY A 73 -5.09 14.46 8.68
N THR A 74 -4.33 13.37 8.54
CA THR A 74 -4.87 12.08 8.11
C THR A 74 -5.62 11.40 9.25
N LYS A 75 -6.59 10.54 8.93
CA LYS A 75 -7.34 9.80 9.93
C LYS A 75 -6.39 8.92 10.76
N MET A 76 -6.45 9.06 12.08
CA MET A 76 -5.70 8.20 13.00
C MET A 76 -6.31 6.80 13.06
N GLY A 77 -5.46 5.82 13.30
CA GLY A 77 -5.84 4.44 13.55
C GLY A 77 -4.68 3.62 14.08
N ASP A 78 -4.92 2.33 14.26
CA ASP A 78 -3.90 1.35 14.62
C ASP A 78 -4.25 0.02 13.94
N TYR A 79 -3.96 -0.04 12.64
CA TYR A 79 -4.33 -1.18 11.81
C TYR A 79 -3.12 -1.70 11.06
N ILE A 80 -2.96 -3.02 11.04
CA ILE A 80 -2.13 -3.72 10.06
C ILE A 80 -3.09 -4.32 9.02
N VAL A 81 -2.90 -3.96 7.76
CA VAL A 81 -3.72 -4.46 6.65
C VAL A 81 -2.85 -5.30 5.74
N ALA A 82 -3.28 -6.53 5.47
CA ALA A 82 -2.61 -7.45 4.55
C ALA A 82 -3.51 -7.74 3.33
N TYR A 83 -2.90 -7.70 2.15
CA TYR A 83 -3.52 -8.04 0.88
C TYR A 83 -2.79 -9.23 0.26
N ALA A 84 -3.53 -10.11 -0.39
CA ALA A 84 -3.01 -11.16 -1.22
C ALA A 84 -3.98 -11.40 -2.38
N LEU A 85 -3.50 -12.00 -3.46
CA LEU A 85 -4.41 -12.50 -4.49
C LEU A 85 -5.34 -13.56 -3.88
N PRO A 86 -6.57 -13.71 -4.42
CA PRO A 86 -7.41 -14.86 -4.10
C PRO A 86 -6.62 -16.15 -4.28
N ASP A 87 -6.90 -17.16 -3.45
CA ASP A 87 -6.45 -18.50 -3.78
C ASP A 87 -7.07 -18.88 -5.12
N ASP A 88 -6.32 -19.54 -6.00
CA ASP A 88 -6.82 -19.96 -7.30
C ASP A 88 -8.16 -20.68 -7.09
N VAL A 89 -9.23 -20.11 -7.66
CA VAL A 89 -10.47 -20.85 -7.86
C VAL A 89 -10.15 -21.85 -8.96
N LYS A 90 -9.71 -23.05 -8.56
CA LYS A 90 -9.73 -24.20 -9.46
C LYS A 90 -11.14 -24.49 -9.93
#